data_AF-A0ABD3WGG9-F1
#
_entry.id   AF-A0ABD3WGG9-F1
#
_cell.length_a   1.000
_cell.length_b   1.000
_cell.length_c   1.000
_cell.angle_alpha   90.00
_cell.angle_beta   90.00
_cell.angle_gamma   90.00
#
_symmetry.space_group_name_H-M   'P 1'
#
loop_
_entity.id
_entity.type
_entity.pdbx_description
1 polymer ?
#
loop_
_entity_poly.entity_id
_entity_poly.type
_entity_poly.pdbx_seq_one_letter_code
_entity_poly.pdbx_strand_id
1 'polypeptide(L)'
;MFIGYDYNHDSFFTLDELHRSFTIYDTNHDGRVTRHEYTSYVNLHTPTLHDLSHALYDDYDVDSDHHLDEHDFDNLFSMMDVDMDRRVSVHEWENYWVHQFIKYEHLHSQP
;
A
#
# COMPACT_ATOMS: atom_id res chain seq x y z
N MET A 1 -4.77 8.61 2.51
CA MET A 1 -4.14 7.28 2.46
C MET A 1 -3.74 6.80 3.85
N PHE A 2 -2.91 7.50 4.64
CA PHE A 2 -2.55 7.08 6.02
C PHE A 2 -3.76 6.77 6.93
N ILE A 3 -4.77 7.64 6.95
CA ILE A 3 -6.00 7.49 7.75
C ILE A 3 -6.84 6.25 7.35
N GLY A 4 -6.65 5.72 6.13
CA GLY A 4 -7.34 4.50 5.69
C GLY A 4 -6.71 3.22 6.22
N TYR A 5 -5.44 3.29 6.64
CA TYR A 5 -4.68 2.17 7.21
C TYR A 5 -4.60 2.24 8.75
N ASP A 6 -4.61 3.45 9.31
CA ASP A 6 -4.68 3.72 10.76
C ASP A 6 -6.12 3.51 11.28
N TYR A 7 -6.45 2.25 11.56
CA TYR A 7 -7.79 1.81 11.96
C TYR A 7 -8.18 2.21 13.39
N ASN A 8 -7.21 2.25 14.31
CA ASN A 8 -7.44 2.59 15.70
C ASN A 8 -7.23 4.09 15.99
N HIS A 9 -6.78 4.86 15.00
CA HIS A 9 -6.48 6.29 15.04
C HIS A 9 -5.42 6.65 16.09
N ASP A 10 -4.46 5.75 16.33
CA ASP A 10 -3.38 5.94 17.29
C ASP A 10 -2.15 6.63 16.68
N SER A 11 -2.25 7.05 15.40
CA SER A 11 -1.17 7.70 14.63
C SER A 11 0.01 6.78 14.33
N PHE A 12 -0.17 5.48 14.51
CA PHE A 12 0.70 4.43 14.01
C PHE A 12 -0.13 3.51 13.13
N PHE A 13 0.51 2.79 12.22
CA PHE A 13 -0.10 1.59 11.66
C PHE A 13 0.79 0.39 11.99
N THR A 14 0.14 -0.68 12.45
CA THR A 14 0.79 -1.94 12.81
C THR A 14 0.61 -2.98 11.71
N LEU A 15 1.41 -4.06 11.77
CA LEU A 15 1.28 -5.18 10.84
C LEU A 15 -0.13 -5.82 10.90
N ASP A 16 -0.73 -5.89 12.09
CA ASP A 16 -2.11 -6.34 12.28
C ASP A 16 -3.15 -5.43 11.57
N GLU A 17 -2.90 -4.13 11.54
CA GLU A 17 -3.78 -3.17 10.84
C GLU A 17 -3.57 -3.20 9.34
N LEU A 18 -2.34 -3.43 8.89
CA LEU A 18 -2.03 -3.68 7.49
C LEU A 18 -2.76 -4.95 7.00
N HIS A 19 -2.71 -6.04 7.77
CA HIS A 19 -3.44 -7.28 7.47
C HIS A 19 -4.96 -7.07 7.47
N ARG A 20 -5.50 -6.22 8.34
CA ARG A 20 -6.94 -5.86 8.25
C ARG A 20 -7.24 -5.05 7.00
N SER A 21 -6.39 -4.09 6.64
CA SER A 21 -6.59 -3.31 5.42
C SER A 21 -6.54 -4.18 4.17
N PHE A 22 -5.71 -5.23 4.17
CA PHE A 22 -5.64 -6.22 3.11
C PHE A 22 -7.00 -6.86 2.83
N THR A 23 -7.74 -7.25 3.89
CA THR A 23 -9.08 -7.86 3.76
C THR A 23 -10.12 -6.93 3.12
N ILE A 24 -9.85 -5.63 3.03
CA ILE A 24 -10.72 -4.66 2.35
C ILE A 24 -10.54 -4.76 0.83
N TYR A 25 -9.31 -5.02 0.37
CA TYR A 25 -9.01 -5.19 -1.04
C TYR A 25 -9.41 -6.59 -1.53
N ASP A 26 -9.14 -7.62 -0.72
CA ASP A 26 -9.47 -9.03 -1.01
C ASP A 26 -10.99 -9.26 -0.95
N THR A 27 -11.65 -9.00 -2.08
CA THR A 27 -13.11 -8.99 -2.18
C THR A 27 -13.68 -10.40 -2.28
N ASN A 28 -12.91 -11.32 -2.86
CA ASN A 28 -13.30 -12.71 -3.02
C ASN A 28 -12.91 -13.60 -1.81
N HIS A 29 -12.10 -13.06 -0.88
CA HIS A 29 -11.59 -13.70 0.33
C HIS A 29 -10.75 -14.96 0.06
N ASP A 30 -9.98 -14.96 -1.03
CA ASP A 30 -9.08 -16.06 -1.38
C ASP A 30 -7.69 -15.94 -0.74
N GLY A 31 -7.46 -14.85 0.02
CA GLY A 31 -6.19 -14.57 0.69
C GLY A 31 -5.17 -13.90 -0.23
N ARG A 32 -5.57 -13.47 -1.43
CA ARG A 32 -4.73 -12.79 -2.42
C ARG A 32 -5.49 -11.62 -3.03
N VAL A 33 -4.79 -10.51 -3.26
CA VAL A 33 -5.38 -9.34 -3.94
C VAL A 33 -4.88 -9.30 -5.36
N THR A 34 -5.80 -9.54 -6.29
CA THR A 34 -5.53 -9.38 -7.71
C THR A 34 -5.43 -7.89 -8.07
N ARG A 35 -4.74 -7.58 -9.17
CA ARG A 35 -4.70 -6.22 -9.73
C ARG A 35 -6.10 -5.64 -9.95
N HIS A 36 -7.05 -6.48 -10.35
CA HIS A 36 -8.43 -6.04 -10.59
C HIS A 36 -9.12 -5.59 -9.30
N GLU A 37 -8.96 -6.35 -8.22
CA GLU A 37 -9.52 -6.00 -6.90
C GLU A 37 -8.90 -4.71 -6.37
N TYR A 38 -7.56 -4.61 -6.42
CA TYR A 38 -6.85 -3.41 -5.99
C TYR A 38 -7.27 -2.16 -6.78
N THR A 39 -7.23 -2.23 -8.10
CA THR A 39 -7.59 -1.09 -8.98
C THR A 39 -9.06 -0.72 -8.88
N SER A 40 -9.96 -1.70 -8.71
CA SER A 40 -11.38 -1.44 -8.49
C SER A 40 -11.62 -0.67 -7.19
N TYR A 41 -10.93 -1.06 -6.12
CA TYR A 41 -11.01 -0.35 -4.84
C TYR A 41 -10.47 1.08 -4.97
N VAL A 42 -9.30 1.26 -5.60
CA VAL A 42 -8.69 2.59 -5.80
C VAL A 42 -9.58 3.47 -6.67
N ASN A 43 -10.16 2.94 -7.74
CA ASN A 43 -11.10 3.68 -8.59
C ASN A 43 -12.34 4.15 -7.82
N LEU A 44 -12.83 3.35 -6.88
CA LEU A 44 -14.02 3.68 -6.09
C LEU A 44 -13.74 4.77 -5.04
N HIS A 45 -12.58 4.73 -4.38
CA HIS A 45 -12.27 5.59 -3.23
C HIS A 45 -11.35 6.76 -3.57
N THR A 46 -10.51 6.63 -4.59
CA THR A 46 -9.49 7.63 -4.97
C THR A 46 -9.21 7.59 -6.47
N PRO A 47 -10.20 7.91 -7.33
CA PRO A 47 -10.10 7.77 -8.79
C PRO A 47 -8.95 8.58 -9.42
N THR A 48 -8.49 9.64 -8.77
CA THR A 48 -7.34 10.44 -9.22
C THR A 48 -6.00 9.68 -9.17
N LEU A 49 -5.97 8.52 -8.50
CA LEU A 49 -4.78 7.68 -8.38
C LEU A 49 -4.85 6.43 -9.27
N HIS A 50 -5.82 6.32 -10.18
CA HIS A 50 -5.95 5.16 -11.06
C HIS A 50 -4.64 4.81 -11.77
N ASP A 51 -4.02 5.77 -12.45
CA ASP A 51 -2.82 5.52 -13.24
C ASP A 51 -1.61 5.19 -12.35
N LEU A 52 -1.53 5.82 -11.17
CA LEU A 52 -0.52 5.51 -10.17
C LEU A 52 -0.75 4.13 -9.52
N SER A 53 -2.01 3.68 -9.41
CA SER A 53 -2.35 2.42 -8.75
C SER A 53 -1.75 1.21 -9.46
N HIS A 54 -1.61 1.26 -10.79
CA HIS A 54 -0.94 0.20 -11.54
C HIS A 54 0.55 0.11 -11.19
N ALA A 55 1.24 1.25 -11.12
CA ALA A 55 2.65 1.31 -10.75
C ALA A 55 2.88 0.92 -9.30
N LEU A 56 2.00 1.36 -8.38
CA LEU A 56 2.06 0.97 -6.97
C LEU A 56 1.82 -0.53 -6.80
N TYR A 57 0.89 -1.12 -7.55
CA TYR A 57 0.66 -2.56 -7.53
C TYR A 57 1.92 -3.33 -7.92
N ASP A 58 2.59 -2.91 -9.00
CA ASP A 58 3.83 -3.55 -9.47
C ASP A 58 4.97 -3.42 -8.45
N ASP A 59 5.00 -2.34 -7.69
CA ASP A 59 5.99 -2.13 -6.64
C ASP A 59 5.71 -2.96 -5.38
N TYR A 60 4.44 -3.21 -5.09
CA TYR A 60 4.04 -3.98 -3.92
C TYR A 60 4.17 -5.48 -4.17
N ASP A 61 4.01 -5.93 -5.41
CA ASP A 61 4.20 -7.33 -5.85
C ASP A 61 5.70 -7.68 -5.93
N VAL A 62 6.31 -7.95 -4.76
CA VAL A 62 7.76 -8.05 -4.65
C VAL A 62 8.31 -9.36 -5.23
N ASP A 63 7.48 -10.40 -5.29
CA ASP A 63 7.85 -11.70 -5.86
C ASP A 63 7.39 -11.87 -7.31
N SER A 64 6.66 -10.88 -7.85
CA SER A 64 6.15 -10.82 -9.22
C SER A 64 5.20 -11.96 -9.56
N ASP A 65 4.48 -12.50 -8.57
CA ASP A 65 3.48 -13.56 -8.77
C ASP A 65 2.14 -13.02 -9.30
N HIS A 66 2.03 -11.71 -9.51
CA HIS A 66 0.84 -10.98 -9.97
C HIS A 66 -0.33 -11.00 -8.99
N HIS A 67 -0.04 -11.25 -7.72
CA HIS A 67 -0.95 -11.13 -6.60
C HIS A 67 -0.24 -10.33 -5.51
N LEU A 68 -1.01 -9.64 -4.68
CA LEU A 68 -0.50 -9.14 -3.41
C LEU A 68 -1.01 -10.10 -2.35
N ASP A 69 -0.11 -10.74 -1.61
CA ASP A 69 -0.46 -11.59 -0.48
C ASP A 69 0.26 -11.17 0.80
N GLU A 70 0.04 -11.91 1.88
CA GLU A 70 0.60 -11.58 3.20
C GLU A 70 2.12 -11.35 3.16
N HIS A 71 2.85 -12.09 2.31
CA HIS A 71 4.29 -11.94 2.17
C HIS A 71 4.68 -10.59 1.56
N ASP A 72 3.93 -10.10 0.57
CA ASP A 72 4.17 -8.79 -0.05
C ASP A 72 3.94 -7.65 0.93
N PHE A 73 2.85 -7.74 1.70
CA PHE A 73 2.54 -6.74 2.71
C PHE A 73 3.53 -6.75 3.89
N ASP A 74 4.01 -7.92 4.31
CA ASP A 74 5.04 -8.03 5.35
C ASP A 74 6.37 -7.40 4.88
N ASN A 75 6.73 -7.59 3.61
CA ASN A 75 7.89 -6.92 3.01
C ASN A 75 7.68 -5.40 2.96
N LEU A 76 6.51 -4.95 2.50
CA LEU A 76 6.17 -3.54 2.44
C LEU A 76 6.24 -2.89 3.84
N PHE A 77 5.69 -3.55 4.86
CA PHE A 77 5.78 -3.11 6.26
C PHE A 77 7.24 -2.97 6.69
N SER A 78 8.04 -4.00 6.43
CA SER A 78 9.47 -4.02 6.79
C SER A 78 10.29 -2.94 6.08
N MET A 79 9.87 -2.50 4.88
CA MET A 79 10.50 -1.37 4.19
C MET A 79 10.15 -0.01 4.81
N MET A 80 8.98 0.10 5.46
CA MET A 80 8.54 1.34 6.10
C MET A 80 8.97 1.44 7.58
N ASP A 81 9.00 0.33 8.31
CA ASP A 81 9.47 0.23 9.70
C ASP A 81 11.01 0.32 9.75
N VAL A 82 11.52 1.55 9.60
CA VAL A 82 12.96 1.82 9.45
C VAL A 82 13.67 1.68 10.79
N ASP A 83 13.01 2.04 11.89
CA ASP A 83 13.59 1.93 13.22
C ASP A 83 13.36 0.56 13.90
N MET A 84 12.61 -0.32 13.24
CA MET A 84 12.33 -1.71 13.64
C MET A 84 11.56 -1.80 14.98
N ASP A 85 10.71 -0.82 15.27
CA ASP A 85 9.88 -0.80 16.47
C ASP A 85 8.59 -1.61 16.33
N ARG A 86 8.37 -2.24 15.17
CA ARG A 86 7.19 -3.03 14.78
C ARG A 86 5.94 -2.20 14.63
N ARG A 87 6.09 -0.90 14.39
CA ARG A 87 5.04 0.05 14.05
C ARG A 87 5.59 0.91 12.92
N VAL A 88 4.68 1.55 12.20
CA VAL A 88 5.09 2.58 11.25
C VAL A 88 4.45 3.87 11.69
N SER A 89 5.30 4.81 12.06
CA SER A 89 4.92 6.16 12.44
C SER A 89 4.49 6.99 11.21
N VAL A 90 3.78 8.09 11.45
CA VAL A 90 3.49 9.09 10.40
C VAL A 90 4.78 9.54 9.69
N HIS A 91 5.89 9.69 10.42
CA HIS A 91 7.14 10.17 9.85
C HIS A 91 7.74 9.15 8.88
N GLU A 92 7.75 7.87 9.24
CA GLU A 92 8.22 6.78 8.38
C GLU A 92 7.34 6.63 7.15
N TRP A 93 6.03 6.74 7.32
CA TRP A 93 5.09 6.79 6.22
C TRP A 93 5.35 7.96 5.27
N GLU A 94 5.52 9.17 5.79
CA GLU A 94 5.82 10.35 4.97
C GLU A 94 7.14 10.18 4.21
N ASN A 95 8.19 9.68 4.87
CA ASN A 95 9.47 9.42 4.22
C ASN A 95 9.34 8.40 3.08
N TYR A 96 8.58 7.32 3.31
CA TYR A 96 8.28 6.34 2.27
C TYR A 96 7.57 6.99 1.08
N TRP A 97 6.51 7.75 1.31
CA TRP A 97 5.77 8.41 0.22
C TRP A 97 6.59 9.45 -0.50
N VAL A 98 7.41 10.25 0.18
CA VAL A 98 8.33 11.19 -0.47
C VAL A 98 9.28 10.44 -1.41
N HIS A 99 9.83 9.30 -0.97
CA HIS A 99 10.66 8.44 -1.83
C HIS A 99 9.89 7.91 -3.04
N GLN A 100 8.66 7.43 -2.85
CA GLN A 100 7.82 6.97 -3.96
C GLN A 100 7.45 8.10 -4.93
N PHE A 101 7.10 9.29 -4.42
CA PHE A 101 6.80 10.45 -5.26
C PHE A 101 8.00 10.89 -6.08
N ILE A 102 9.21 10.87 -5.53
CA ILE A 102 10.43 11.17 -6.28
C ILE A 102 10.68 10.09 -7.35
N LYS A 103 10.49 8.81 -7.01
CA LYS A 103 10.62 7.68 -7.95
C LYS A 103 9.63 7.78 -9.12
N TYR A 104 8.41 8.24 -8.84
CA TYR A 104 7.31 8.34 -9.80
C TYR A 104 7.00 9.74 -10.32
N GLU A 105 7.84 10.73 -10.01
CA GLU A 105 7.70 12.12 -10.44
C GLU A 105 7.60 12.21 -11.98
N HIS A 106 8.25 11.28 -12.67
CA HIS A 106 8.25 11.14 -14.13
C HIS A 106 6.89 10.70 -14.70
N LEU A 107 6.08 9.95 -13.95
CA LEU A 107 4.75 9.50 -14.37
C LEU A 107 3.69 10.60 -14.19
N HIS A 108 3.89 11.50 -13.24
CA HIS A 108 2.99 12.65 -12.99
C HIS A 108 3.28 13.87 -13.88
N SER A 109 4.40 13.87 -14.62
CA SER A 109 4.84 15.02 -15.42
C SER A 109 4.46 14.96 -16.91
N GLN A 110 3.54 14.07 -17.34
CA GLN A 110 3.03 14.11 -18.70
C GLN A 110 1.75 14.98 -18.79
N PRO A 111 1.74 16.01 -19.67
CA PRO A 111 0.65 16.97 -19.80
C PRO A 111 -0.62 16.41 -20.45
#